data_AF-A0A534L5N3-F1
#
_entry.id   AF-A0A534L5N3-F1
#
_cell.length_a   1.000
_cell.length_b   1.000
_cell.length_c   1.000
_cell.angle_alpha   90.00
_cell.angle_beta   90.00
_cell.angle_gamma   90.00
#
_symmetry.space_group_name_H-M   'P 1'
#
loop_
_entity.id
_entity.type
_entity.pdbx_description
1 polymer ?
#
loop_
_entity_poly.entity_id
_entity_poly.type
_entity_poly.pdbx_seq_one_letter_code
_entity_poly.pdbx_strand_id
1 'polypeptide(L)'
;MAAPLSTQARVGRRIVLTVFWTMLLIVGVTIGLLVLVPGIQDSIQRASGAVAGGAFALSIAVALIMLGLWGISANNRNLKHAVDLIAQVDRARKETIQLESTRYMQK
;
A
#
# COMPACT_ATOMS: atom_id res chain seq x y z
N MET A 1 25.69 19.56 -6.28
CA MET A 1 24.60 19.14 -7.19
C MET A 1 23.37 18.89 -6.35
N ALA A 2 22.36 19.75 -6.45
CA ALA A 2 21.11 19.59 -5.70
C ALA A 2 20.38 18.34 -6.22
N ALA A 3 20.11 17.39 -5.33
CA ALA A 3 19.31 16.21 -5.66
C ALA A 3 17.92 16.67 -6.13
N PRO A 4 17.37 16.11 -7.23
CA PRO A 4 16.08 16.56 -7.74
C PRO A 4 14.97 16.23 -6.73
N LEU A 5 14.29 17.27 -6.26
CA LEU A 5 13.11 17.24 -5.36
C LEU A 5 11.99 16.28 -5.85
N SER A 6 12.02 15.88 -7.12
CA SER A 6 11.05 14.97 -7.75
C SER A 6 11.16 13.50 -7.32
N THR A 7 12.25 13.11 -6.67
CA THR A 7 12.44 11.72 -6.18
C THR A 7 11.83 11.53 -4.79
N GLN A 8 11.99 12.49 -3.88
CA GLN A 8 11.39 12.46 -2.53
C GLN A 8 9.86 12.55 -2.57
N ALA A 9 9.29 13.39 -3.46
CA ALA A 9 7.84 13.57 -3.58
C ALA A 9 7.09 12.26 -3.93
N ARG A 10 7.75 11.32 -4.63
CA ARG A 10 7.16 10.01 -4.97
C ARG A 10 7.20 9.01 -3.81
N VAL A 11 8.18 9.09 -2.91
CA VAL A 11 8.27 8.21 -1.74
C VAL A 11 7.17 8.57 -0.72
N GLY A 12 6.99 9.86 -0.43
CA GLY A 12 5.92 10.31 0.48
C GLY A 12 4.54 9.87 0.03
N ARG A 13 4.22 10.03 -1.27
CA ARG A 13 2.95 9.55 -1.86
C ARG A 13 2.76 8.04 -1.73
N ARG A 14 3.83 7.23 -1.90
CA ARG A 14 3.76 5.77 -1.76
C ARG A 14 3.47 5.34 -0.32
N ILE A 15 4.07 6.02 0.66
CA ILE A 15 3.81 5.78 2.09
C ILE A 15 2.37 6.13 2.42
N VAL A 16 1.91 7.32 2.00
CA VAL A 16 0.51 7.76 2.21
C VAL A 16 -0.48 6.78 1.59
N LEU A 17 -0.20 6.27 0.38
CA LEU A 17 -1.03 5.24 -0.26
C LEU A 17 -1.06 3.95 0.56
N THR A 18 0.07 3.44 1.07
CA THR A 18 0.07 2.25 1.95
C THR A 18 -0.76 2.50 3.21
N VAL A 19 -0.57 3.65 3.86
CA VAL A 19 -1.31 4.01 5.08
C VAL A 19 -2.81 4.11 4.78
N PHE A 20 -3.19 4.70 3.65
CA PHE A 20 -4.58 4.78 3.23
C PHE A 20 -5.21 3.39 3.02
N TRP A 21 -4.55 2.50 2.27
CA TRP A 21 -5.07 1.15 2.02
C TRP A 21 -5.14 0.28 3.29
N THR A 22 -4.17 0.45 4.20
CA THR A 22 -4.20 -0.23 5.51
C THR A 22 -5.30 0.31 6.41
N MET A 23 -5.56 1.61 6.42
CA MET A 23 -6.71 2.19 7.13
C MET A 23 -8.03 1.65 6.59
N LEU A 24 -8.20 1.55 5.27
CA LEU A 24 -9.40 0.95 4.68
C LEU A 24 -9.59 -0.51 5.10
N LEU A 25 -8.51 -1.29 5.13
CA LEU A 25 -8.54 -2.67 5.62
C LEU A 25 -9.00 -2.72 7.08
N ILE A 26 -8.38 -1.92 7.96
CA ILE A 26 -8.70 -1.88 9.38
C ILE A 26 -10.16 -1.48 9.60
N VAL A 27 -10.64 -0.46 8.89
CA VAL A 27 -12.05 -0.03 8.96
C VAL A 27 -12.97 -1.16 8.51
N GLY A 28 -12.68 -1.83 7.38
CA GLY A 28 -13.46 -2.96 6.89
C GLY A 28 -13.52 -4.11 7.90
N VAL A 29 -12.38 -4.50 8.48
CA VAL A 29 -12.31 -5.54 9.53
C VAL A 29 -13.09 -5.12 10.77
N THR A 30 -12.95 -3.88 11.21
CA THR A 30 -13.64 -3.37 12.41
C THR A 30 -15.16 -3.40 12.22
N ILE A 31 -15.66 -2.94 11.06
CA ILE A 31 -17.08 -3.01 10.73
C ILE A 31 -17.53 -4.48 10.67
N GLY A 32 -16.76 -5.35 10.01
CA GLY A 32 -17.06 -6.78 9.94
C GLY A 32 -17.19 -7.43 11.33
N LEU A 33 -16.30 -7.11 12.25
CA LEU A 33 -16.34 -7.59 13.63
C LEU A 33 -17.54 -7.03 14.40
N LEU A 34 -17.84 -5.73 14.25
CA LEU A 34 -18.98 -5.10 14.91
C LEU A 34 -20.32 -5.69 14.48
N VAL A 35 -20.44 -6.07 13.20
CA VAL A 35 -21.66 -6.70 12.65
C VAL A 35 -21.91 -8.10 13.24
N LEU A 36 -20.87 -8.79 13.70
CA LEU A 36 -20.98 -10.11 14.36
C LEU A 36 -21.45 -10.03 15.81
N VAL A 37 -21.44 -8.85 16.43
CA VAL A 37 -21.86 -8.67 17.83
C VAL A 37 -23.39 -8.57 17.90
N PRO A 38 -24.08 -9.43 18.68
CA PRO A 38 -25.52 -9.35 18.86
C PRO A 38 -25.95 -7.99 19.44
N GLY A 39 -27.04 -7.40 18.93
CA GLY A 39 -27.60 -6.13 19.43
C GLY A 39 -26.94 -4.85 18.90
N ILE A 40 -25.75 -4.93 18.26
CA ILE A 40 -25.13 -3.78 17.60
C ILE A 40 -25.92 -3.40 16.33
N GLN A 41 -26.39 -4.37 15.56
CA GLN A 41 -27.17 -4.12 14.34
C GLN A 41 -28.47 -3.37 14.65
N ASP A 42 -29.20 -3.79 15.68
CA ASP A 42 -30.43 -3.14 16.13
C ASP A 42 -30.17 -1.71 16.63
N SER A 43 -29.04 -1.51 17.33
CA SER A 43 -28.62 -0.20 17.81
C SER A 43 -28.24 0.74 16.65
N ILE A 44 -27.54 0.24 15.63
CA ILE A 44 -27.18 0.99 14.43
C ILE A 44 -28.42 1.35 13.63
N GLN A 45 -29.35 0.41 13.42
CA GLN A 45 -30.61 0.69 12.71
C GLN A 45 -31.44 1.76 13.41
N ARG A 46 -31.55 1.67 14.75
CA ARG A 46 -32.29 2.67 15.55
C ARG A 46 -31.61 4.04 15.56
N ALA A 47 -30.28 4.09 15.63
CA ALA A 47 -29.54 5.35 15.72
C ALA A 47 -29.38 6.07 14.36
N SER A 48 -29.25 5.31 13.26
CA SER A 48 -28.98 5.88 11.94
C SER A 48 -30.25 6.17 11.12
N GLY A 49 -31.42 5.66 11.54
CA GLY A 49 -32.63 5.70 10.73
C GLY A 49 -32.50 4.98 9.38
N ALA A 50 -31.41 4.25 9.17
CA ALA A 50 -31.09 3.62 7.91
C ALA A 50 -31.87 2.31 7.75
N VAL A 51 -32.51 2.15 6.60
CA VAL A 51 -33.19 0.91 6.15
C VAL A 51 -32.19 -0.21 5.81
N ALA A 52 -30.90 0.11 5.81
CA ALA A 52 -29.82 -0.81 5.48
C ALA A 52 -29.59 -1.83 6.61
N GLY A 53 -30.18 -3.02 6.46
CA GLY A 53 -30.00 -4.16 7.36
C GLY A 53 -28.54 -4.64 7.48
N GLY A 54 -28.28 -5.57 8.42
CA GLY A 54 -26.93 -6.11 8.69
C GLY A 54 -26.19 -6.64 7.45
N ALA A 55 -26.91 -7.13 6.45
CA ALA A 55 -26.35 -7.57 5.17
C ALA A 55 -25.66 -6.45 4.36
N PHE A 56 -26.15 -5.20 4.45
CA PHE A 56 -25.54 -4.06 3.78
C PHE A 56 -24.26 -3.59 4.49
N ALA A 57 -24.25 -3.61 5.82
CA ALA A 57 -23.03 -3.32 6.60
C ALA A 57 -21.95 -4.39 6.35
N LEU A 58 -22.36 -5.66 6.25
CA LEU A 58 -21.48 -6.77 5.91
C LEU A 58 -20.90 -6.63 4.49
N SER A 59 -21.71 -6.26 3.50
CA SER A 59 -21.23 -6.10 2.12
C SER A 59 -20.22 -4.95 1.99
N ILE A 60 -20.43 -3.84 2.70
CA ILE A 60 -19.45 -2.75 2.80
C ILE A 60 -18.17 -3.24 3.46
N ALA A 61 -18.26 -3.97 4.57
CA ALA A 61 -17.08 -4.52 5.25
C ALA A 61 -16.25 -5.41 4.33
N VAL A 62 -16.91 -6.33 3.61
CA VAL A 62 -16.24 -7.22 2.64
C VAL A 62 -15.59 -6.42 1.50
N ALA A 63 -16.29 -5.42 0.96
CA ALA A 63 -15.75 -4.57 -0.10
C ALA A 63 -14.50 -3.80 0.37
N LEU A 64 -14.53 -3.24 1.58
CA LEU A 64 -13.40 -2.52 2.18
C LEU A 64 -12.19 -3.43 2.45
N ILE A 65 -12.44 -4.65 2.92
CA ILE A 65 -11.38 -5.66 3.12
C ILE A 65 -10.73 -6.02 1.79
N MET A 66 -11.54 -6.33 0.76
CA MET A 66 -11.04 -6.67 -0.57
C MET A 66 -10.25 -5.51 -1.21
N LEU A 67 -10.76 -4.28 -1.10
CA LEU A 67 -10.07 -3.08 -1.58
C LEU A 67 -8.76 -2.82 -0.83
N GLY A 68 -8.76 -2.98 0.50
CA GLY A 68 -7.56 -2.84 1.32
C GLY A 68 -6.47 -3.84 0.92
N LEU A 69 -6.82 -5.12 0.81
CA LEU A 69 -5.89 -6.17 0.39
C LEU A 69 -5.35 -5.93 -1.02
N TRP A 70 -6.24 -5.57 -1.95
CA TRP A 70 -5.85 -5.25 -3.32
C TRP A 70 -4.86 -4.08 -3.37
N GLY A 71 -5.17 -2.97 -2.69
CA GLY A 71 -4.32 -1.79 -2.64
C GLY A 71 -2.95 -2.03 -2.00
N ILE A 72 -2.90 -2.78 -0.89
CA ILE A 72 -1.65 -3.19 -0.25
C ILE A 72 -0.81 -4.06 -1.20
N SER A 73 -1.43 -5.04 -1.86
CA SER A 73 -0.74 -5.94 -2.79
C SER A 73 -0.17 -5.21 -4.00
N ALA A 74 -0.92 -4.25 -4.56
CA ALA A 74 -0.49 -3.43 -5.68
C ALA A 74 0.71 -2.55 -5.28
N ASN A 75 0.68 -1.95 -4.09
CA ASN A 75 1.80 -1.12 -3.63
C ASN A 75 3.05 -1.96 -3.35
N ASN A 76 2.90 -3.17 -2.79
CA ASN A 76 4.00 -4.11 -2.61
C ASN A 76 4.67 -4.50 -3.94
N ARG A 77 3.88 -4.80 -4.99
CA ARG A 77 4.43 -5.08 -6.33
C ARG A 77 5.21 -3.89 -6.91
N ASN A 78 4.67 -2.68 -6.75
CA ASN A 78 5.32 -1.46 -7.21
C ASN A 78 6.60 -1.12 -6.41
N LEU A 79 6.65 -1.48 -5.12
CA LEU A 79 7.85 -1.35 -4.30
C LEU A 79 8.93 -2.34 -4.73
N LYS A 80 8.57 -3.61 -4.96
CA LYS A 80 9.50 -4.63 -5.47
C LYS A 80 10.14 -4.21 -6.79
N HIS A 81 9.34 -3.70 -7.73
CA HIS A 81 9.84 -3.21 -9.00
C HIS A 81 10.80 -2.02 -8.84
N ALA A 82 10.50 -1.08 -7.94
CA ALA A 82 11.39 0.04 -7.67
C ALA A 82 12.72 -0.41 -7.04
N VAL A 83 12.69 -1.38 -6.12
CA VAL A 83 13.90 -1.95 -5.52
C VAL A 83 14.74 -2.69 -6.57
N ASP A 84 14.10 -3.45 -7.46
CA ASP A 84 14.80 -4.17 -8.52
C ASP A 84 15.53 -3.22 -9.49
N LEU A 85 14.88 -2.11 -9.88
CA LEU A 85 15.53 -1.06 -10.68
C LEU A 85 16.75 -0.46 -9.97
N ILE A 86 16.67 -0.21 -8.66
CA ILE A 86 17.80 0.33 -7.89
C ILE A 86 18.94 -0.68 -7.85
N ALA A 87 18.63 -1.97 -7.66
CA ALA A 87 19.62 -3.03 -7.66
C ALA A 87 20.31 -3.18 -9.04
N GLN A 88 19.55 -3.07 -10.13
CA GLN A 88 20.10 -3.10 -11.50
C GLN A 88 21.05 -1.92 -11.74
N VAL A 89 20.68 -0.70 -11.31
CA VAL A 89 21.55 0.48 -11.43
C VAL A 89 22.83 0.32 -10.61
N ASP A 90 22.75 -0.22 -9.39
CA ASP A 90 23.94 -0.47 -8.56
C ASP A 90 24.86 -1.52 -9.19
N ARG A 91 24.29 -2.58 -9.77
CA ARG A 91 25.06 -3.58 -10.53
C ARG A 91 25.76 -2.96 -11.74
N ALA A 92 25.04 -2.20 -12.55
CA ALA A 92 25.61 -1.52 -13.71
C ALA A 92 26.75 -0.56 -13.31
N ARG A 93 26.57 0.18 -12.20
CA ARG A 93 27.60 1.07 -11.66
C ARG A 93 28.86 0.30 -11.23
N LYS A 94 28.70 -0.86 -10.60
CA LYS A 94 29.83 -1.73 -10.23
C LYS A 94 30.57 -2.25 -11.46
N GLU A 95 29.84 -2.69 -12.48
CA GLU A 95 30.42 -3.17 -13.74
C GLU A 95 31.19 -2.06 -14.47
N THR A 96 30.67 -0.83 -14.51
CA THR A 96 31.41 0.31 -15.10
C THR A 96 32.68 0.66 -14.36
N ILE A 97 32.65 0.65 -13.02
CA ILE A 97 33.83 0.93 -12.19
C ILE A 97 34.89 -0.17 -12.39
N GLN A 98 34.45 -1.42 -12.49
CA GLN A 98 35.33 -2.54 -12.75
C GLN A 98 36.02 -2.40 -14.11
N LEU A 99 35.28 -2.05 -15.16
CA LEU A 99 35.85 -1.80 -16.50
C LEU A 99 36.87 -0.66 -16.50
N GLU A 100 36.58 0.45 -15.80
CA GLU A 100 37.54 1.55 -15.64
C GLU A 100 38.79 1.10 -14.87
N SER A 101 38.63 0.39 -13.76
CA SER A 101 39.78 -0.11 -12.97
C SER A 101 40.66 -1.07 -13.76
N THR A 102 40.08 -1.94 -14.58
CA THR A 102 40.84 -2.82 -15.49
C THR A 102 41.56 -2.04 -16.58
N ARG A 103 40.97 -0.94 -17.07
CA ARG A 103 41.62 -0.07 -18.06
C ARG A 103 42.85 0.64 -17.49
N TYR A 104 42.86 0.96 -16.21
CA TYR A 104 44.02 1.57 -15.54
C TYR A 104 45.12 0.55 -15.19
N MET A 105 44.78 -0.73 -14.95
CA MET A 105 45.80 -1.77 -14.70
C MET A 105 46.50 -2.30 -15.96
N GLN A 106 45.91 -2.06 -17.13
CA GLN A 106 46.45 -2.51 -18.42
C GLN A 106 47.36 -1.48 -19.10
N LYS A 107 47.67 -0.38 -18.41
CA LYS A 107 48.50 0.74 -18.88
C LYS A 107 49.72 0.90 -17.98
#